data_AF-A0A7W7CZQ4-F1
#
_entry.id   AF-A0A7W7CZQ4-F1
#
_cell.length_a   1.000
_cell.length_b   1.000
_cell.length_c   1.000
_cell.angle_alpha   90.00
_cell.angle_beta   90.00
_cell.angle_gamma   90.00
#
_symmetry.space_group_name_H-M   'P 1'
#
loop_
_entity.id
_entity.type
_entity.pdbx_description
1 polymer ?
#
loop_
_entity_poly.entity_id
_entity_poly.type
_entity_poly.pdbx_seq_one_letter_code
_entity_poly.pdbx_strand_id
1 'polypeptide(L)'
;MSQIDLNALRADVQQSQMRGDSNPGDLRVTQDGKITRDGRDDMAARLSKETFAVFPSPADDYRIARTQLPHGTYQHTVGRTTGWVYSFSNEFADQYTFFTYYSTQHGQYRTMLVAPNLNGLFGEHQAHLYADGTACLSPTVGMPTLDGSYARAVLWSNGVSVVRRGGEFPFTYDQ
;
A
#
# COMPACT_ATOMS: atom_id res chain seq x y z
N MET A 1 -11.47 -15.71 11.79
CA MET A 1 -10.16 -15.44 11.17
C MET A 1 -9.24 -14.96 12.29
N SER A 2 -7.97 -15.38 12.30
CA SER A 2 -7.01 -14.87 13.29
C SER A 2 -6.63 -13.44 12.92
N GLN A 3 -6.77 -12.49 13.86
CA GLN A 3 -6.30 -11.13 13.66
C GLN A 3 -4.76 -11.14 13.71
N ILE A 4 -4.10 -10.54 12.71
CA ILE A 4 -2.64 -10.49 12.68
C ILE A 4 -2.10 -9.65 13.84
N ASP A 5 -1.06 -10.15 14.52
CA ASP A 5 -0.34 -9.37 15.51
C ASP A 5 0.51 -8.30 14.78
N LEU A 6 0.09 -7.05 14.89
CA LEU A 6 0.78 -5.90 14.30
C LEU A 6 2.17 -5.66 14.91
N ASN A 7 2.42 -6.08 16.15
CA ASN A 7 3.75 -5.98 16.77
C ASN A 7 4.69 -7.05 16.20
N ALA A 8 4.20 -8.28 16.00
CA ALA A 8 4.95 -9.32 15.29
C ALA A 8 5.21 -8.94 13.82
N LEU A 9 4.22 -8.32 13.15
CA LEU A 9 4.41 -7.77 11.79
C LEU A 9 5.46 -6.65 11.77
N ARG A 10 5.42 -5.72 12.75
CA ARG A 10 6.44 -4.67 12.91
C ARG A 10 7.84 -5.28 13.08
N ALA A 11 7.98 -6.22 14.00
CA ALA A 11 9.25 -6.89 14.27
C ALA A 11 9.83 -7.54 13.00
N ASP A 12 9.01 -8.26 12.23
CA ASP A 12 9.48 -8.94 11.00
C ASP A 12 9.81 -7.97 9.86
N VAL A 13 9.04 -6.89 9.69
CA VAL A 13 9.33 -5.83 8.71
C VAL A 13 10.67 -5.17 9.07
N GLN A 14 10.85 -4.78 10.32
CA GLN A 14 12.10 -4.17 10.81
C GLN A 14 13.28 -5.15 10.70
N GLN A 15 13.14 -6.39 11.18
CA GLN A 15 14.22 -7.39 11.15
C GLN A 15 14.61 -7.80 9.72
N SER A 16 13.72 -7.65 8.74
CA SER A 16 14.05 -7.85 7.32
C SER A 16 14.84 -6.67 6.78
N GLN A 17 14.36 -5.44 7.01
CA GLN A 17 15.06 -4.20 6.65
C GLN A 17 16.48 -4.16 7.25
N MET A 18 16.66 -4.50 8.54
CA MET A 18 17.97 -4.54 9.22
C MET A 18 18.99 -5.46 8.53
N ARG A 19 18.52 -6.57 7.95
CA ARG A 19 19.38 -7.59 7.34
C ARG A 19 19.76 -7.26 5.89
N GLY A 20 19.24 -6.16 5.33
CA GLY A 20 19.21 -5.95 3.88
C GLY A 20 18.38 -7.01 3.15
N ASP A 21 17.63 -7.82 3.90
CA ASP A 21 16.83 -8.92 3.38
C ASP A 21 15.55 -8.36 2.80
N SER A 22 15.18 -8.82 1.61
CA SER A 22 13.85 -8.57 1.05
C SER A 22 12.73 -9.30 1.83
N ASN A 23 13.05 -9.85 3.02
CA ASN A 23 12.56 -11.03 3.76
C ASN A 23 11.36 -11.08 4.75
N PRO A 24 10.34 -10.19 4.80
CA PRO A 24 9.37 -10.15 5.91
C PRO A 24 8.31 -11.27 5.90
N GLY A 25 8.60 -12.39 5.24
CA GLY A 25 7.72 -13.55 5.12
C GLY A 25 6.80 -13.50 3.89
N ASP A 26 5.99 -14.55 3.74
CA ASP A 26 5.06 -14.74 2.63
C ASP A 26 3.76 -13.94 2.83
N LEU A 27 3.91 -12.64 3.17
CA LEU A 27 2.83 -11.72 3.52
C LEU A 27 1.96 -11.39 2.31
N ARG A 28 0.65 -11.59 2.45
CA ARG A 28 -0.36 -11.22 1.47
C ARG A 28 -1.40 -10.27 2.05
N VAL A 29 -2.04 -9.53 1.15
CA VAL A 29 -3.13 -8.60 1.44
C VAL A 29 -4.40 -9.08 0.74
N THR A 30 -5.45 -9.34 1.50
CA THR A 30 -6.75 -9.82 1.01
C THR A 30 -7.60 -8.65 0.48
N GLN A 31 -8.64 -8.95 -0.31
CA GLN A 31 -9.51 -7.93 -0.89
C GLN A 31 -10.27 -7.07 0.15
N ASP A 32 -10.43 -7.53 1.40
CA ASP A 32 -11.02 -6.75 2.50
C ASP A 32 -10.02 -5.82 3.22
N GLY A 33 -8.76 -5.76 2.77
CA GLY A 33 -7.71 -4.88 3.33
C GLY A 33 -7.00 -5.45 4.55
N LYS A 34 -6.97 -6.78 4.69
CA LYS A 34 -6.37 -7.50 5.83
C LYS A 34 -5.04 -8.12 5.45
N ILE A 35 -4.11 -8.20 6.41
CA ILE A 35 -2.78 -8.78 6.20
C ILE A 35 -2.77 -10.22 6.74
N THR A 36 -2.34 -11.17 5.91
CA THR A 36 -2.26 -12.60 6.25
C THR A 36 -0.87 -13.18 5.97
N ARG A 37 -0.51 -14.21 6.73
CA ARG A 37 0.70 -15.05 6.55
C ARG A 37 0.38 -16.45 6.02
N ASP A 38 -0.87 -16.91 6.21
CA ASP A 38 -1.24 -18.30 5.97
C ASP A 38 -1.86 -18.49 4.58
N GLY A 39 -0.99 -18.74 3.60
CA GLY A 39 -1.24 -19.70 2.51
C GLY A 39 -2.11 -19.28 1.31
N ARG A 40 -1.71 -19.81 0.14
CA ARG A 40 -2.51 -20.33 -1.00
C ARG A 40 -3.72 -19.55 -1.55
N ASP A 41 -4.00 -18.33 -1.11
CA ASP A 41 -5.04 -17.50 -1.73
C ASP A 41 -4.47 -16.75 -2.94
N ASP A 42 -4.66 -17.33 -4.14
CA ASP A 42 -4.20 -16.76 -5.40
C ASP A 42 -4.92 -15.45 -5.80
N MET A 43 -5.97 -15.07 -5.05
CA MET A 43 -6.67 -13.78 -5.17
C MET A 43 -6.11 -12.71 -4.22
N ALA A 44 -5.24 -13.05 -3.26
CA ALA A 44 -4.63 -12.06 -2.38
C ALA A 44 -3.40 -11.37 -3.04
N ALA A 45 -3.35 -10.04 -3.00
CA ALA A 45 -2.25 -9.24 -3.49
C ALA A 45 -0.97 -9.52 -2.70
N ARG A 46 0.18 -9.68 -3.38
CA ARG A 46 1.45 -9.94 -2.70
C ARG A 46 2.11 -8.62 -2.29
N LEU A 47 2.71 -8.58 -1.10
CA LEU A 47 3.55 -7.45 -0.70
C LEU A 47 4.89 -7.50 -1.46
N SER A 48 4.89 -6.96 -2.68
CA SER A 48 6.06 -6.99 -3.58
C SER A 48 7.25 -6.18 -3.05
N LYS A 49 8.43 -6.59 -3.52
CA LYS A 49 9.76 -6.16 -3.05
C LYS A 49 10.67 -5.63 -4.16
N GLU A 50 10.32 -5.87 -5.42
CA GLU A 50 11.20 -5.61 -6.55
C GLU A 50 11.08 -4.16 -7.03
N THR A 51 12.23 -3.53 -7.25
CA THR A 51 12.36 -2.13 -7.71
C THR A 51 12.42 -2.03 -9.24
N PHE A 52 12.44 -3.16 -9.96
CA PHE A 52 12.68 -3.21 -11.40
C PHE A 52 11.45 -3.65 -12.18
N ALA A 53 11.18 -2.94 -13.27
CA ALA A 53 9.91 -3.01 -13.96
C ALA A 53 9.79 -4.25 -14.86
N VAL A 54 8.85 -5.13 -14.53
CA VAL A 54 8.02 -5.73 -15.57
C VAL A 54 7.06 -4.64 -16.01
N PHE A 55 7.06 -4.27 -17.29
CA PHE A 55 6.09 -3.29 -17.80
C PHE A 55 4.67 -3.85 -17.61
N PRO A 56 3.83 -3.23 -16.77
CA PRO A 56 2.46 -3.69 -16.58
C PRO A 56 1.69 -3.45 -17.88
N SER A 57 1.08 -4.50 -18.43
CA SER A 57 0.09 -4.31 -19.49
C SER A 57 -1.17 -3.72 -18.87
N PRO A 58 -1.73 -2.61 -19.39
CA PRO A 58 -3.04 -2.11 -18.93
C PRO A 58 -4.18 -3.13 -19.07
N ALA A 59 -3.98 -4.22 -19.83
CA ALA A 59 -4.92 -5.34 -19.89
C ALA A 59 -4.89 -6.21 -18.61
N ASP A 60 -3.74 -6.35 -17.95
CA ASP A 60 -3.63 -7.05 -16.67
C ASP A 60 -4.22 -6.25 -15.51
N ASP A 61 -4.19 -4.92 -15.58
CA ASP A 61 -4.77 -4.05 -14.55
C ASP A 61 -6.26 -4.29 -14.32
N TYR A 62 -7.06 -4.49 -15.37
CA TYR A 62 -8.48 -4.82 -15.22
C TYR A 62 -8.70 -6.18 -14.53
N ARG A 63 -7.80 -7.14 -14.75
CA ARG A 63 -7.84 -8.45 -14.06
C ARG A 63 -7.46 -8.26 -12.60
N ILE A 64 -6.31 -7.66 -12.33
CA ILE A 64 -5.78 -7.37 -10.98
C ILE A 64 -6.80 -6.57 -10.15
N ALA A 65 -7.37 -5.50 -10.70
CA ALA A 65 -8.35 -4.66 -10.03
C ALA A 65 -9.64 -5.41 -9.65
N ARG A 66 -10.02 -6.44 -10.44
CA ARG A 66 -11.21 -7.28 -10.17
C ARG A 66 -10.92 -8.44 -9.23
N THR A 67 -9.72 -9.01 -9.25
CA THR A 67 -9.40 -10.25 -8.53
C THR A 67 -8.51 -10.06 -7.30
N GLN A 68 -7.87 -8.91 -7.10
CA GLN A 68 -6.89 -8.70 -6.02
C GLN A 68 -7.07 -7.38 -5.23
N LEU A 69 -7.66 -6.34 -5.84
CA LEU A 69 -8.03 -5.11 -5.13
C LEU A 69 -9.42 -5.25 -4.47
N PRO A 70 -9.82 -4.32 -3.58
CA PRO A 70 -11.09 -4.41 -2.86
C PRO A 70 -12.34 -4.50 -3.74
N HIS A 71 -13.38 -5.16 -3.22
CA HIS A 71 -14.70 -5.11 -3.84
C HIS A 71 -15.19 -3.66 -3.94
N GLY A 72 -15.74 -3.30 -5.10
CA GLY A 72 -16.12 -1.92 -5.40
C GLY A 72 -14.97 -1.07 -5.97
N THR A 73 -13.77 -1.61 -6.17
CA THR A 73 -12.71 -0.94 -6.95
C THR A 73 -13.22 -0.58 -8.35
N TYR A 74 -13.02 0.67 -8.75
CA TYR A 74 -13.47 1.18 -10.04
C TYR A 74 -12.41 2.06 -10.69
N GLN A 75 -12.47 2.20 -12.01
CA GLN A 75 -11.59 3.08 -12.75
C GLN A 75 -12.15 4.51 -12.77
N HIS A 76 -11.30 5.51 -12.54
CA HIS A 76 -11.67 6.91 -12.56
C HIS A 76 -10.62 7.75 -13.30
N THR A 77 -11.03 8.86 -13.88
CA THR A 77 -10.16 9.76 -14.65
C THR A 77 -10.19 11.15 -14.04
N VAL A 78 -9.04 11.60 -13.54
CA VAL A 78 -8.85 12.95 -13.00
C VAL A 78 -8.05 13.76 -14.00
N GLY A 79 -8.70 14.73 -14.66
CA GLY A 79 -8.09 15.50 -15.74
C GLY A 79 -7.72 14.62 -16.95
N ARG A 80 -6.42 14.33 -17.10
CA ARG A 80 -5.89 13.42 -18.15
C ARG A 80 -5.35 12.10 -17.60
N THR A 81 -5.40 11.90 -16.28
CA THR A 81 -4.83 10.73 -15.61
C THR A 81 -5.93 9.74 -15.26
N THR A 82 -5.91 8.57 -15.88
CA THR A 82 -6.80 7.46 -15.55
C THR A 82 -6.11 6.53 -14.56
N GLY A 83 -6.84 6.10 -13.54
CA GLY A 83 -6.35 5.19 -12.50
C GLY A 83 -7.50 4.47 -11.79
N TRP A 84 -7.17 3.80 -10.69
CA TRP A 84 -8.06 2.95 -9.91
C TRP A 84 -8.37 3.59 -8.57
N VAL A 85 -9.65 3.77 -8.27
CA VAL A 85 -10.14 4.18 -6.95
C VAL A 85 -10.57 2.93 -6.19
N TYR A 86 -10.09 2.79 -4.96
CA TYR A 86 -10.46 1.71 -4.06
C TYR A 86 -10.51 2.18 -2.61
N SER A 87 -11.34 1.52 -1.82
CA SER A 87 -11.53 1.79 -0.39
C SER A 87 -11.46 0.50 0.42
N PHE A 88 -10.94 0.56 1.63
CA PHE A 88 -10.88 -0.57 2.56
C PHE A 88 -10.82 -0.10 4.02
N SER A 89 -11.06 -1.02 4.95
CA SER A 89 -10.88 -0.81 6.39
C SER A 89 -9.64 -1.55 6.86
N ASN A 90 -8.70 -0.86 7.52
CA ASN A 90 -7.46 -1.49 7.99
C ASN A 90 -7.65 -2.30 9.30
N GLU A 91 -6.56 -2.70 9.98
CA GLU A 91 -6.66 -3.47 11.22
C GLU A 91 -7.14 -2.67 12.44
N PHE A 92 -7.12 -1.34 12.36
CA PHE A 92 -7.71 -0.45 13.35
C PHE A 92 -9.18 -0.10 13.05
N ALA A 93 -9.78 -0.74 12.03
CA ALA A 93 -11.09 -0.41 11.46
C ALA A 93 -11.22 1.03 10.94
N ASP A 94 -10.10 1.74 10.73
CA ASP A 94 -10.09 3.03 10.07
C ASP A 94 -10.31 2.83 8.56
N GLN A 95 -11.22 3.59 7.97
CA GLN A 95 -11.46 3.57 6.52
C GLN A 95 -10.49 4.48 5.79
N TYR A 96 -9.99 3.99 4.66
CA TYR A 96 -9.17 4.74 3.72
C TYR A 96 -9.69 4.56 2.29
N THR A 97 -9.50 5.58 1.47
CA THR A 97 -9.75 5.57 0.03
C THR A 97 -8.51 6.09 -0.68
N PHE A 98 -8.06 5.39 -1.71
CA PHE A 98 -6.90 5.75 -2.52
C PHE A 98 -7.25 5.84 -4.00
N PHE A 99 -6.44 6.60 -4.73
CA PHE A 99 -6.40 6.64 -6.18
C PHE A 99 -5.00 6.22 -6.65
N THR A 100 -4.90 5.09 -7.34
CA THR A 100 -3.63 4.56 -7.87
C THR A 100 -3.61 4.65 -9.39
N TYR A 101 -2.60 5.31 -9.96
CA TYR A 101 -2.48 5.53 -11.41
C TYR A 101 -1.06 5.22 -11.89
N TYR A 102 -0.93 4.77 -13.13
CA TYR A 102 0.38 4.58 -13.75
C TYR A 102 0.94 5.94 -14.21
N SER A 103 2.09 6.35 -13.67
CA SER A 103 2.77 7.56 -14.08
C SER A 103 3.78 7.26 -15.18
N THR A 104 3.46 7.66 -16.42
CA THR A 104 4.36 7.51 -17.58
C THR A 104 5.67 8.27 -17.42
N GLN A 105 5.71 9.34 -16.62
CA GLN A 105 6.92 10.10 -16.30
C GLN A 105 7.90 9.30 -15.43
N HIS A 106 7.40 8.43 -14.55
CA HIS A 106 8.21 7.65 -13.61
C HIS A 106 8.31 6.17 -13.95
N GLY A 107 7.52 5.68 -14.92
CA GLY A 107 7.44 4.26 -15.28
C GLY A 107 6.82 3.36 -14.21
N GLN A 108 6.13 3.95 -13.22
CA GLN A 108 5.67 3.31 -11.99
C GLN A 108 4.26 3.77 -11.62
N TYR A 109 3.54 2.95 -10.84
CA TYR A 109 2.30 3.36 -10.19
C TYR A 109 2.57 4.33 -9.04
N ARG A 110 1.80 5.42 -9.00
CA ARG A 110 1.71 6.36 -7.88
C ARG A 110 0.36 6.21 -7.21
N THR A 111 0.35 6.30 -5.88
CA THR A 111 -0.84 6.14 -5.04
C THR A 111 -1.10 7.41 -4.24
N MET A 112 -2.25 8.04 -4.47
CA MET A 112 -2.70 9.22 -3.75
C MET A 112 -3.76 8.84 -2.72
N LEU A 113 -3.67 9.42 -1.52
CA LEU A 113 -4.70 9.37 -0.51
C LEU A 113 -5.86 10.30 -0.91
N VAL A 114 -7.07 9.74 -1.01
CA VAL A 114 -8.30 10.49 -1.30
C VAL A 114 -9.08 10.78 -0.01
N ALA A 115 -9.15 9.79 0.88
CA ALA A 115 -9.77 9.94 2.20
C ALA A 115 -9.10 9.02 3.24
N PRO A 116 -9.01 9.42 4.53
CA PRO A 116 -9.31 10.75 5.04
C PRO A 116 -8.30 11.78 4.50
N ASN A 117 -8.67 13.08 4.48
CA ASN A 117 -7.72 14.12 4.12
C ASN A 117 -6.73 14.31 5.29
N LEU A 118 -5.46 13.95 5.07
CA LEU A 118 -4.37 14.09 6.05
C LEU A 118 -3.30 15.09 5.59
N ASN A 119 -3.52 15.79 4.47
CA ASN A 119 -2.52 16.66 3.85
C ASN A 119 -2.19 17.82 4.79
N GLY A 120 -0.91 17.99 5.12
CA GLY A 120 -0.43 19.04 6.02
C GLY A 120 -0.71 18.81 7.52
N LEU A 121 -1.30 17.67 7.92
CA LEU A 121 -1.53 17.35 9.34
C LEU A 121 -0.29 16.74 10.04
N PHE A 122 0.64 16.18 9.26
CA PHE A 122 1.85 15.52 9.72
C PHE A 122 3.04 15.93 8.84
N GLY A 123 4.27 15.82 9.36
CA GLY A 123 5.46 15.97 8.53
C GLY A 123 5.57 14.85 7.49
N GLU A 124 6.16 15.11 6.33
CA GLU A 124 6.22 14.13 5.23
C GLU A 124 6.91 12.82 5.66
N HIS A 125 7.99 12.92 6.45
CA HIS A 125 8.69 11.77 7.05
C HIS A 125 7.96 11.15 8.26
N GLN A 126 7.03 11.88 8.89
CA GLN A 126 6.28 11.39 10.06
C GLN A 126 5.14 10.45 9.65
N ALA A 127 4.52 10.71 8.50
CA ALA A 127 3.36 9.96 7.99
C ALA A 127 3.61 9.26 6.65
N HIS A 128 4.80 9.38 6.06
CA HIS A 128 5.10 8.92 4.69
C HIS A 128 4.06 9.42 3.68
N LEU A 129 3.72 10.71 3.76
CA LEU A 129 2.72 11.36 2.93
C LEU A 129 3.28 12.68 2.42
N TYR A 130 3.48 12.79 1.11
CA TYR A 130 3.94 14.03 0.49
C TYR A 130 2.85 15.11 0.55
N ALA A 131 3.26 16.38 0.47
CA ALA A 131 2.35 17.53 0.50
C ALA A 131 1.26 17.50 -0.61
N ASP A 132 1.50 16.78 -1.71
CA ASP A 132 0.51 16.57 -2.79
C ASP A 132 -0.54 15.47 -2.49
N GLY A 133 -0.44 14.80 -1.33
CA GLY A 133 -1.30 13.68 -0.93
C GLY A 133 -0.86 12.32 -1.46
N THR A 134 0.29 12.23 -2.14
CA THR A 134 0.88 10.94 -2.54
C THR A 134 1.45 10.21 -1.34
N ALA A 135 1.05 8.96 -1.14
CA ALA A 135 1.65 8.09 -0.13
C ALA A 135 3.03 7.62 -0.61
N CYS A 136 4.05 7.77 0.24
CA CYS A 136 5.39 7.25 0.02
C CYS A 136 5.40 5.74 0.35
N LEU A 137 5.12 4.92 -0.68
CA LEU A 137 4.91 3.47 -0.55
C LEU A 137 6.19 2.62 -0.67
N SER A 138 7.28 3.21 -1.17
CA SER A 138 8.61 2.58 -1.25
C SER A 138 9.70 3.66 -1.14
N PRO A 139 10.99 3.28 -1.02
CA PRO A 139 12.11 4.24 -1.15
C PRO A 139 12.24 4.88 -2.54
N THR A 140 11.42 4.45 -3.51
CA THR A 140 11.32 5.07 -4.84
C THR A 140 9.95 5.74 -5.01
N VAL A 141 9.79 6.56 -6.04
CA VAL A 141 8.60 7.41 -6.27
C VAL A 141 7.30 6.65 -6.64
N GLY A 142 7.26 5.33 -6.46
CA GLY A 142 6.11 4.49 -6.81
C GLY A 142 6.33 3.00 -6.57
N MET A 143 5.54 2.19 -7.28
CA MET A 143 5.59 0.72 -7.28
C MET A 143 5.52 0.19 -8.73
N PRO A 144 6.10 -0.98 -9.05
CA PRO A 144 6.08 -1.52 -10.42
C PRO A 144 4.71 -2.06 -10.85
N THR A 145 3.86 -2.48 -9.91
CA THR A 145 2.57 -3.14 -10.19
C THR A 145 1.41 -2.56 -9.37
N LEU A 146 0.19 -2.71 -9.89
CA LEU A 146 -1.05 -2.23 -9.25
C LEU A 146 -1.35 -2.97 -7.94
N ASP A 147 -1.14 -4.29 -7.89
CA ASP A 147 -1.31 -5.12 -6.69
C ASP A 147 -0.28 -4.78 -5.60
N GLY A 148 0.98 -4.56 -5.99
CA GLY A 148 2.04 -4.10 -5.10
C GLY A 148 1.74 -2.71 -4.52
N SER A 149 1.16 -1.82 -5.32
CA SER A 149 0.67 -0.50 -4.89
C SER A 149 -0.43 -0.62 -3.83
N TYR A 150 -1.42 -1.49 -4.08
CA TYR A 150 -2.50 -1.75 -3.13
C TYR A 150 -1.98 -2.36 -1.83
N ALA A 151 -1.15 -3.41 -1.91
CA ALA A 151 -0.59 -4.08 -0.73
C ALA A 151 0.24 -3.12 0.15
N ARG A 152 1.01 -2.21 -0.47
CA ARG A 152 1.73 -1.16 0.26
C ARG A 152 0.81 -0.08 0.82
N ALA A 153 -0.29 0.29 0.13
CA ALA A 153 -1.28 1.23 0.66
C ALA A 153 -1.96 0.67 1.93
N VAL A 154 -2.26 -0.63 1.98
CA VAL A 154 -2.76 -1.30 3.19
C VAL A 154 -1.74 -1.25 4.32
N LEU A 155 -0.47 -1.59 4.08
CA LEU A 155 0.59 -1.47 5.10
C LEU A 155 0.74 -0.02 5.60
N TRP A 156 0.82 0.94 4.68
CA TRP A 156 0.91 2.37 4.98
C TRP A 156 -0.26 2.86 5.83
N SER A 157 -1.49 2.43 5.51
CA SER A 157 -2.69 2.85 6.24
C SER A 157 -2.69 2.38 7.70
N ASN A 158 -2.16 1.18 7.97
CA ASN A 158 -1.98 0.70 9.34
C ASN A 158 -0.91 1.53 10.07
N GLY A 159 0.16 1.92 9.37
CA GLY A 159 1.20 2.78 9.93
C GLY A 159 0.71 4.18 10.27
N VAL A 160 0.00 4.84 9.35
CA VAL A 160 -0.56 6.18 9.60
C VAL A 160 -1.68 6.14 10.66
N SER A 161 -2.39 5.02 10.81
CA SER A 161 -3.35 4.83 11.91
C SER A 161 -2.70 4.80 13.29
N VAL A 162 -1.43 4.38 13.41
CA VAL A 162 -0.64 4.52 14.65
C VAL A 162 -0.26 5.98 14.87
N VAL A 163 0.22 6.68 13.82
CA VAL A 163 0.57 8.12 13.88
C VAL A 163 -0.63 8.98 14.29
N ARG A 164 -1.80 8.73 13.70
CA ARG A 164 -3.08 9.38 14.05
C ARG A 164 -3.54 9.13 15.48
N ARG A 165 -2.97 8.13 16.18
CA ARG A 165 -3.22 7.81 17.60
C ARG A 165 -2.11 8.32 18.52
N GLY A 166 -1.19 9.15 18.03
CA GLY A 166 -0.10 9.75 18.78
C GLY A 166 1.15 8.86 18.92
N GLY A 167 1.20 7.73 18.20
CA GLY A 167 2.41 6.92 18.08
C GLY A 167 3.32 7.39 16.94
N GLU A 168 4.40 6.65 16.72
CA GLU A 168 5.32 6.83 15.59
C GLU A 168 4.99 5.84 14.47
N PHE A 169 5.37 6.14 13.23
CA PHE A 169 5.11 5.25 12.10
C PHE A 169 5.93 3.95 12.27
N PRO A 170 5.27 2.78 12.38
CA PRO A 170 5.94 1.56 12.87
C PRO A 170 6.77 0.81 11.82
N PHE A 171 6.67 1.17 10.53
CA PHE A 171 7.23 0.39 9.41
C PHE A 171 8.46 1.04 8.74
N THR A 172 9.15 1.92 9.48
CA THR A 172 10.45 2.51 9.11
C THR A 172 11.63 1.79 9.77
N TYR A 173 12.81 1.99 9.18
CA TYR A 173 14.10 1.60 9.76
C TYR A 173 14.90 2.79 10.31
N ASP A 174 14.70 4.00 9.79
CA ASP A 174 15.44 5.19 10.21
C ASP A 174 14.79 5.86 11.44
N GLN A 175 15.41 5.65 12.61
CA GLN A 175 15.37 6.52 13.79
C GLN A 175 16.80 6.76 14.29
#